data_AF-A0A7G2IL10-F1
#
_entry.id   AF-A0A7G2IL10-F1
#
_cell.length_a   1.000
_cell.length_b   1.000
_cell.length_c   1.000
_cell.angle_alpha   90.00
_cell.angle_beta   90.00
_cell.angle_gamma   90.00
#
_symmetry.space_group_name_H-M   'P 1'
#
loop_
_entity.id
_entity.type
_entity.pdbx_description
1 polymer ?
#
loop_
_entity_poly.entity_id
_entity_poly.type
_entity_poly.pdbx_seq_one_letter_code
_entity_poly.pdbx_strand_id
1 'polypeptide(L)'
;MTNGAAMRVSPLGCLLPARNLDAFIDDVALASSPTHKSDLAIAGAVVVAWAVSRAIDGGTWSEIVDALPAIALHAQQKRITTFSASLSARLEMALKIVRNADGIESASEQLYQVVGAGTSTIESVPCAIAMVELAQTDPNRCAILCANLGGDTDTIGAMATAICGALHGVGAIDPALKQELDAVNQLDFTRYASGLMRLREQREAL
;
A
#
# COMPACT_ATOMS: atom_id res chain seq x y z
N MET A 1 10.94 4.74 -12.59
CA MET A 1 9.47 4.84 -12.54
C MET A 1 9.09 5.23 -11.11
N THR A 2 8.36 6.33 -10.94
CA THR A 2 8.03 6.90 -9.63
C THR A 2 6.76 6.31 -9.03
N ASN A 3 6.63 6.40 -7.71
CA ASN A 3 5.54 5.84 -6.91
C ASN A 3 4.21 6.61 -6.95
N GLY A 4 4.10 7.63 -7.80
CA GLY A 4 2.92 8.49 -7.86
C GLY A 4 1.61 7.78 -8.21
N ALA A 5 1.66 6.61 -8.85
CA ALA A 5 0.48 5.75 -9.01
C ALA A 5 0.06 5.11 -7.67
N ALA A 6 1.01 4.52 -6.95
CA ALA A 6 0.78 3.79 -5.71
C ALA A 6 0.38 4.72 -4.54
N MET A 7 0.96 5.92 -4.46
CA MET A 7 0.69 6.87 -3.36
C MET A 7 -0.78 7.31 -3.24
N ARG A 8 -1.56 7.18 -4.32
CA ARG A 8 -2.96 7.64 -4.39
C ARG A 8 -3.97 6.53 -4.69
N VAL A 9 -3.55 5.26 -4.64
CA VAL A 9 -4.37 4.14 -5.11
C VAL A 9 -5.26 3.54 -4.02
N SER A 10 -5.07 3.92 -2.75
CA SER A 10 -5.87 3.36 -1.64
C SER A 10 -7.39 3.54 -1.81
N PRO A 11 -7.94 4.66 -2.36
CA PRO A 11 -9.37 4.76 -2.62
C PRO A 11 -9.88 3.72 -3.64
N LEU A 12 -9.05 3.33 -4.61
CA LEU A 12 -9.40 2.25 -5.55
C LEU A 12 -9.46 0.90 -4.83
N GLY A 13 -8.57 0.64 -3.88
CA GLY A 13 -8.64 -0.56 -3.04
C GLY A 13 -9.94 -0.61 -2.22
N CYS A 14 -10.42 0.53 -1.75
CA CYS A 14 -11.73 0.62 -1.09
C CYS A 14 -12.89 0.34 -2.04
N LEU A 15 -12.82 0.84 -3.27
CA LEU A 15 -13.91 0.75 -4.26
C LEU A 15 -13.97 -0.60 -4.98
N LEU A 16 -12.83 -1.22 -5.30
CA LEU A 16 -12.74 -2.38 -6.19
C LEU A 16 -12.64 -3.68 -5.38
N PRO A 17 -13.58 -4.63 -5.53
CA PRO A 17 -13.43 -5.98 -4.99
C PRO A 17 -12.35 -6.75 -5.75
N ALA A 18 -11.44 -7.41 -5.02
CA ALA A 18 -10.31 -8.11 -5.61
C ALA A 18 -10.61 -9.56 -6.09
N ARG A 19 -11.87 -9.85 -6.48
CA ARG A 19 -12.34 -11.21 -6.84
C ARG A 19 -11.74 -11.73 -8.16
N ASN A 20 -11.55 -10.84 -9.14
CA ASN A 20 -10.92 -11.15 -10.43
C ASN A 20 -9.66 -10.29 -10.56
N LEU A 21 -8.48 -10.93 -10.43
CA LEU A 21 -7.21 -10.22 -10.42
C LEU A 21 -6.94 -9.48 -11.74
N ASP A 22 -7.28 -10.07 -12.88
CA ASP A 22 -7.02 -9.44 -14.17
C ASP A 22 -7.84 -8.17 -14.37
N ALA A 23 -9.14 -8.23 -14.08
CA ALA A 23 -10.01 -7.06 -14.13
C ALA A 23 -9.59 -5.98 -13.13
N PHE A 24 -9.18 -6.39 -11.92
CA PHE A 24 -8.65 -5.47 -10.91
C PHE A 24 -7.41 -4.73 -11.40
N ILE A 25 -6.45 -5.44 -12.02
CA ILE A 25 -5.25 -4.83 -12.60
C ILE A 25 -5.62 -3.85 -13.72
N ASP A 26 -6.57 -4.21 -14.58
CA ASP A 26 -6.99 -3.35 -15.69
C ASP A 26 -7.65 -2.05 -15.18
N ASP A 27 -8.48 -2.11 -14.14
CA ASP A 27 -9.08 -0.93 -13.51
C ASP A 27 -8.03 -0.03 -12.82
N VAL A 28 -7.06 -0.62 -12.10
CA VAL A 28 -5.95 0.13 -11.49
C VAL A 28 -5.06 0.77 -12.56
N ALA A 29 -4.80 0.06 -13.66
CA ALA A 29 -4.04 0.59 -14.80
C ALA A 29 -4.76 1.76 -15.47
N LEU A 30 -6.08 1.66 -15.65
CA LEU A 30 -6.90 2.71 -16.22
C LEU A 30 -6.83 4.00 -15.38
N ALA A 31 -6.99 3.89 -14.05
CA ALA A 31 -6.91 5.03 -13.14
C ALA A 31 -5.50 5.65 -13.04
N SER A 32 -4.46 4.84 -13.25
CA SER A 32 -3.07 5.29 -13.22
C SER A 32 -2.62 5.93 -14.55
N SER A 33 -3.33 5.61 -15.63
CA SER A 33 -2.95 5.95 -17.00
C SER A 33 -2.67 7.43 -17.28
N PRO A 34 -3.29 8.44 -16.65
CA PRO A 34 -2.98 9.84 -16.96
C PRO A 34 -1.54 10.26 -16.65
N THR A 35 -0.86 9.55 -15.75
CA THR A 35 0.48 9.98 -15.26
C THR A 35 1.52 8.86 -15.23
N HIS A 36 1.12 7.62 -14.99
CA HIS A 36 2.03 6.50 -14.75
C HIS A 36 1.52 5.26 -15.47
N LYS A 37 2.19 4.86 -16.57
CA LYS A 37 1.74 3.78 -17.46
C LYS A 37 2.66 2.56 -17.52
N SER A 38 3.82 2.58 -16.89
CA SER A 38 4.73 1.43 -16.93
C SER A 38 4.20 0.26 -16.12
N ASP A 39 4.51 -0.96 -16.54
CA ASP A 39 4.44 -2.19 -15.73
C ASP A 39 4.77 -2.00 -14.25
N LEU A 40 5.93 -1.44 -13.92
CA LEU A 40 6.39 -1.32 -12.53
C LEU A 40 5.48 -0.40 -11.71
N ALA A 41 5.16 0.79 -12.23
CA ALA A 41 4.26 1.73 -11.56
C ALA A 41 2.85 1.14 -11.36
N ILE A 42 2.32 0.41 -12.36
CA ILE A 42 1.03 -0.28 -12.23
C ILE A 42 1.11 -1.40 -11.21
N ALA A 43 2.15 -2.24 -11.26
CA ALA A 43 2.34 -3.33 -10.31
C ALA A 43 2.43 -2.83 -8.87
N GLY A 44 3.15 -1.72 -8.64
CA GLY A 44 3.22 -1.09 -7.32
C GLY A 44 1.86 -0.56 -6.85
N ALA A 45 1.08 0.05 -7.73
CA ALA A 45 -0.27 0.50 -7.41
C ALA A 45 -1.22 -0.67 -7.12
N VAL A 46 -1.11 -1.77 -7.88
CA VAL A 46 -1.89 -2.99 -7.67
C VAL A 46 -1.57 -3.60 -6.31
N VAL A 47 -0.30 -3.70 -5.92
CA VAL A 47 0.11 -4.24 -4.61
C VAL A 47 -0.61 -3.51 -3.47
N VAL A 48 -0.58 -2.18 -3.46
CA VAL A 48 -1.20 -1.37 -2.40
C VAL A 48 -2.73 -1.46 -2.45
N ALA A 49 -3.34 -1.28 -3.61
CA ALA A 49 -4.80 -1.33 -3.73
C ALA A 49 -5.36 -2.71 -3.42
N TRP A 50 -4.67 -3.77 -3.85
CA TRP A 50 -5.10 -5.14 -3.60
C TRP A 50 -5.01 -5.48 -2.11
N ALA A 51 -3.93 -5.06 -1.41
CA ALA A 51 -3.82 -5.22 0.04
C ALA A 51 -4.97 -4.52 0.78
N VAL A 52 -5.27 -3.27 0.43
CA VAL A 52 -6.40 -2.51 1.01
C VAL A 52 -7.73 -3.20 0.73
N SER A 53 -7.97 -3.65 -0.50
CA SER A 53 -9.21 -4.33 -0.89
C SER A 53 -9.42 -5.64 -0.12
N ARG A 54 -8.37 -6.45 0.03
CA ARG A 54 -8.42 -7.71 0.78
C ARG A 54 -8.59 -7.49 2.28
N ALA A 55 -8.02 -6.44 2.83
CA ALA A 55 -8.23 -6.07 4.23
C ALA A 55 -9.71 -5.69 4.49
N ILE A 56 -10.32 -4.92 3.59
CA ILE A 56 -11.76 -4.57 3.66
C ILE A 56 -12.67 -5.80 3.54
N ASP A 57 -12.27 -6.81 2.76
CA ASP A 57 -12.96 -8.10 2.67
C ASP A 57 -12.79 -8.96 3.95
N GLY A 58 -12.08 -8.47 4.97
CA GLY A 58 -11.80 -9.21 6.21
C GLY A 58 -10.66 -10.22 6.11
N GLY A 59 -9.81 -10.12 5.08
CA GLY A 59 -8.59 -10.93 4.99
C GLY A 59 -7.59 -10.58 6.08
N THR A 60 -6.94 -11.59 6.65
CA THR A 60 -5.91 -11.37 7.66
C THR A 60 -4.63 -10.83 7.02
N TRP A 61 -3.81 -10.11 7.79
CA TRP A 61 -2.54 -9.59 7.27
C TRP A 61 -1.62 -10.71 6.78
N SER A 62 -1.56 -11.86 7.45
CA SER A 62 -0.74 -13.01 7.01
C SER A 62 -1.15 -13.50 5.61
N GLU A 63 -2.45 -13.66 5.37
CA GLU A 63 -2.95 -14.08 4.05
C GLU A 63 -2.65 -13.05 2.96
N ILE A 64 -2.76 -11.76 3.30
CA ILE A 64 -2.48 -10.66 2.37
C ILE A 64 -1.00 -10.64 2.03
N VAL A 65 -0.12 -10.54 3.03
CA VAL A 65 1.32 -10.34 2.83
C VAL A 65 1.97 -11.53 2.13
N ASP A 66 1.52 -12.75 2.39
CA ASP A 66 2.03 -13.96 1.74
C ASP A 66 1.63 -14.05 0.25
N ALA A 67 0.49 -13.44 -0.14
CA ALA A 67 0.05 -13.40 -1.53
C ALA A 67 0.71 -12.29 -2.36
N LEU A 68 1.17 -11.20 -1.72
CA LEU A 68 1.64 -9.99 -2.40
C LEU A 68 2.74 -10.22 -3.45
N PRO A 69 3.78 -11.05 -3.24
CA PRO A 69 4.80 -11.30 -4.26
C PRO A 69 4.20 -11.84 -5.56
N ALA A 70 3.28 -12.82 -5.48
CA ALA A 70 2.63 -13.39 -6.65
C ALA A 70 1.72 -12.38 -7.35
N ILE A 71 0.99 -11.56 -6.60
CA ILE A 71 0.17 -10.46 -7.14
C ILE A 71 1.03 -9.43 -7.88
N ALA A 72 2.17 -9.03 -7.29
CA ALA A 72 3.10 -8.10 -7.89
C ALA A 72 3.70 -8.65 -9.20
N LEU A 73 4.08 -9.92 -9.21
CA LEU A 73 4.61 -10.58 -10.40
C LEU A 73 3.59 -10.61 -11.54
N HIS A 74 2.36 -11.04 -11.24
CA HIS A 74 1.28 -11.12 -12.24
C HIS A 74 0.97 -9.73 -12.82
N ALA A 75 0.85 -8.71 -11.97
CA ALA A 75 0.60 -7.34 -12.41
C ALA A 75 1.74 -6.76 -13.26
N GLN A 76 3.00 -7.00 -12.88
CA GLN A 76 4.17 -6.52 -13.62
C GLN A 76 4.30 -7.22 -14.98
N GLN A 77 3.99 -8.51 -15.06
CA GLN A 77 4.10 -9.29 -16.30
C GLN A 77 2.91 -9.11 -17.25
N LYS A 78 1.76 -8.65 -16.77
CA LYS A 78 0.57 -8.46 -17.60
C LYS A 78 0.82 -7.57 -18.83
N ARG A 79 1.65 -6.53 -18.69
CA ARG A 79 2.09 -5.67 -19.81
C ARG A 79 3.51 -5.14 -19.58
N ILE A 80 4.51 -5.91 -19.95
CA ILE A 80 5.93 -5.54 -19.78
C ILE A 80 6.27 -4.34 -20.67
N THR A 81 6.80 -3.29 -20.06
CA THR A 81 7.17 -2.02 -20.71
C THR A 81 8.52 -1.46 -20.24
N THR A 82 9.11 -2.04 -19.20
CA THR A 82 10.40 -1.60 -18.65
C THR A 82 11.35 -2.76 -18.40
N PHE A 83 12.61 -2.44 -18.11
CA PHE A 83 13.66 -3.39 -17.73
C PHE A 83 13.94 -3.35 -16.22
N SER A 84 12.94 -3.01 -15.41
CA SER A 84 13.14 -2.85 -13.96
C SER A 84 13.41 -4.19 -13.26
N ALA A 85 13.93 -4.11 -12.03
CA ALA A 85 13.98 -5.28 -11.15
C ALA A 85 12.56 -5.85 -10.91
N SER A 86 12.52 -7.12 -10.48
CA SER A 86 11.29 -7.79 -10.07
C SER A 86 10.74 -7.14 -8.79
N LEU A 87 9.52 -6.61 -8.85
CA LEU A 87 8.85 -6.08 -7.67
C LEU A 87 8.54 -7.18 -6.65
N SER A 88 8.16 -8.37 -7.14
CA SER A 88 7.96 -9.57 -6.32
C SER A 88 9.20 -9.89 -5.47
N ALA A 89 10.37 -9.96 -6.09
CA ALA A 89 11.61 -10.29 -5.38
C ALA A 89 12.01 -9.19 -4.37
N ARG A 90 11.69 -7.93 -4.68
CA ARG A 90 11.93 -6.80 -3.78
C ARG A 90 11.02 -6.81 -2.57
N LEU A 91 9.75 -7.21 -2.73
CA LEU A 91 8.82 -7.43 -1.61
C LEU A 91 9.34 -8.53 -0.69
N GLU A 92 9.72 -9.67 -1.24
CA GLU A 92 10.29 -10.80 -0.46
C GLU A 92 11.56 -10.37 0.29
N MET A 93 12.44 -9.61 -0.35
CA MET A 93 13.65 -9.06 0.28
C MET A 93 13.32 -8.15 1.46
N ALA A 94 12.40 -7.20 1.28
CA ALA A 94 12.02 -6.25 2.33
C ALA A 94 11.37 -6.95 3.53
N LEU A 95 10.47 -7.91 3.29
CA LEU A 95 9.86 -8.72 4.34
C LEU A 95 10.89 -9.59 5.07
N LYS A 96 11.84 -10.18 4.34
CA LYS A 96 12.92 -10.96 4.95
C LYS A 96 13.81 -10.12 5.86
N ILE A 97 14.08 -8.86 5.49
CA ILE A 97 14.84 -7.92 6.34
C ILE A 97 14.12 -7.72 7.66
N VAL A 98 12.84 -7.35 7.63
CA VAL A 98 12.05 -7.12 8.85
C VAL A 98 11.97 -8.36 9.73
N ARG A 99 11.70 -9.53 9.13
CA ARG A 99 11.53 -10.80 9.87
C ARG A 99 12.81 -11.33 10.53
N ASN A 100 13.99 -10.89 10.09
CA ASN A 100 15.29 -11.33 10.62
C ASN A 100 16.05 -10.20 11.34
N ALA A 101 15.45 -9.02 11.48
CA ALA A 101 16.10 -7.88 12.12
C ALA A 101 16.18 -8.05 13.64
N ASP A 102 17.25 -7.51 14.23
CA ASP A 102 17.42 -7.40 15.67
C ASP A 102 16.81 -6.07 16.17
N GLY A 103 15.48 -6.04 16.25
CA GLY A 103 14.74 -4.86 16.68
C GLY A 103 14.38 -3.87 15.57
N ILE A 104 13.64 -2.82 15.95
CA ILE A 104 13.00 -1.87 15.04
C ILE A 104 14.02 -0.98 14.34
N GLU A 105 15.03 -0.53 15.08
CA GLU A 105 16.10 0.33 14.58
C GLU A 105 16.91 -0.40 13.51
N SER A 106 17.29 -1.65 13.79
CA SER A 106 18.00 -2.51 12.82
C SER A 106 17.17 -2.77 11.56
N ALA A 107 15.87 -3.04 11.72
CA ALA A 107 14.97 -3.23 10.58
C ALA A 107 14.87 -1.97 9.72
N SER A 108 14.63 -0.82 10.35
CA SER A 108 14.43 0.47 9.67
C SER A 108 15.69 0.92 8.92
N GLU A 109 16.86 0.79 9.56
CA GLU A 109 18.15 1.09 8.93
C GLU A 109 18.39 0.18 7.70
N GLN A 110 18.16 -1.12 7.83
CA GLN A 110 18.34 -2.05 6.71
C GLN A 110 17.34 -1.81 5.58
N LEU A 111 16.08 -1.48 5.88
CA LEU A 111 15.11 -1.07 4.86
C LEU A 111 15.60 0.17 4.12
N TYR A 112 16.07 1.19 4.84
CA TYR A 112 16.58 2.42 4.25
C TYR A 112 17.81 2.16 3.34
N GLN A 113 18.81 1.40 3.82
CA GLN A 113 20.07 1.20 3.12
C GLN A 113 20.00 0.15 1.99
N VAL A 114 19.20 -0.91 2.15
CA VAL A 114 19.20 -2.07 1.22
C VAL A 114 18.01 -2.05 0.27
N VAL A 115 16.81 -1.77 0.79
CA VAL A 115 15.59 -1.69 -0.03
C VAL A 115 15.52 -0.32 -0.70
N GLY A 116 15.81 0.73 0.05
CA GLY A 116 15.62 2.12 -0.33
C GLY A 116 14.30 2.68 0.19
N ALA A 117 14.30 3.96 0.54
CA ALA A 117 13.13 4.72 0.96
C ALA A 117 12.88 5.94 0.04
N GLY A 118 13.28 5.86 -1.24
CA GLY A 118 13.13 6.94 -2.21
C GLY A 118 11.81 6.92 -2.99
N THR A 119 11.67 7.86 -3.92
CA THR A 119 10.44 8.06 -4.72
C THR A 119 10.21 7.02 -5.81
N SER A 120 11.16 6.09 -6.00
CA SER A 120 11.05 5.00 -6.96
C SER A 120 10.05 3.96 -6.47
N THR A 121 9.18 3.46 -7.36
CA THR A 121 8.20 2.40 -6.99
C THR A 121 8.89 1.14 -6.47
N ILE A 122 10.06 0.80 -7.02
CA ILE A 122 10.81 -0.41 -6.66
C ILE A 122 11.44 -0.34 -5.26
N GLU A 123 11.47 0.85 -4.67
CA GLU A 123 11.99 1.13 -3.32
C GLU A 123 10.81 1.33 -2.36
N SER A 124 10.01 2.36 -2.63
CA SER A 124 8.93 2.80 -1.74
C SER A 124 7.80 1.78 -1.52
N VAL A 125 7.36 1.03 -2.54
CA VAL A 125 6.27 0.06 -2.35
C VAL A 125 6.71 -1.13 -1.50
N PRO A 126 7.85 -1.80 -1.78
CA PRO A 126 8.37 -2.83 -0.88
C PRO A 126 8.64 -2.32 0.53
N CYS A 127 9.18 -1.11 0.64
CA CYS A 127 9.43 -0.49 1.94
C CYS A 127 8.12 -0.28 2.71
N ALA A 128 7.08 0.29 2.10
CA ALA A 128 5.78 0.47 2.74
C ALA A 128 5.15 -0.85 3.21
N ILE A 129 5.19 -1.91 2.41
CA ILE A 129 4.71 -3.24 2.82
C ILE A 129 5.49 -3.76 4.03
N ALA A 130 6.82 -3.61 4.03
CA ALA A 130 7.65 -4.01 5.15
C ALA A 130 7.39 -3.17 6.42
N MET A 131 7.05 -1.89 6.26
CA MET A 131 6.67 -1.02 7.39
C MET A 131 5.33 -1.44 8.03
N VAL A 132 4.39 -1.98 7.26
CA VAL A 132 3.15 -2.58 7.82
C VAL A 132 3.48 -3.79 8.70
N GLU A 133 4.35 -4.68 8.22
CA GLU A 133 4.83 -5.85 8.99
C GLU A 133 5.58 -5.40 10.26
N LEU A 134 6.52 -4.47 10.13
CA LEU A 134 7.35 -3.98 11.24
C LEU A 134 6.51 -3.28 12.33
N ALA A 135 5.47 -2.56 11.92
CA ALA A 135 4.52 -1.91 12.82
C ALA A 135 3.53 -2.89 13.47
N GLN A 136 3.56 -4.17 13.10
CA GLN A 136 2.58 -5.18 13.49
C GLN A 136 1.15 -4.74 13.15
N THR A 137 0.99 -4.11 11.99
CA THR A 137 -0.28 -3.60 11.45
C THR A 137 -0.95 -2.48 12.27
N ASP A 138 -0.37 -2.01 13.38
CA ASP A 138 -0.94 -0.90 14.15
C ASP A 138 -0.77 0.42 13.36
N PRO A 139 -1.86 1.16 13.08
CA PRO A 139 -1.80 2.35 12.23
C PRO A 139 -1.00 3.50 12.86
N ASN A 140 -1.02 3.66 14.18
CA ASN A 140 -0.36 4.76 14.87
C ASN A 140 1.15 4.53 14.94
N ARG A 141 1.54 3.32 15.34
CA ARG A 141 2.92 2.87 15.31
C ARG A 141 3.47 2.91 13.89
N CYS A 142 2.70 2.45 12.90
CA CYS A 142 3.12 2.50 11.50
C CYS A 142 3.39 3.94 11.04
N ALA A 143 2.50 4.89 11.37
CA ALA A 143 2.69 6.29 11.06
C ALA A 143 3.99 6.85 11.67
N ILE A 144 4.24 6.57 12.95
CA ILE A 144 5.45 7.03 13.66
C ILE A 144 6.71 6.42 13.04
N LEU A 145 6.70 5.12 12.76
CA LEU A 145 7.86 4.43 12.17
C LEU A 145 8.17 4.97 10.77
N CYS A 146 7.15 5.14 9.91
CA CYS A 146 7.31 5.70 8.58
C CYS A 146 7.83 7.16 8.63
N ALA A 147 7.33 7.98 9.55
CA ALA A 147 7.79 9.36 9.71
C ALA A 147 9.29 9.44 10.11
N ASN A 148 9.79 8.45 10.85
CA ASN A 148 11.18 8.38 11.30
C ASN A 148 12.12 7.60 10.36
N LEU A 149 11.61 6.99 9.29
CA LEU A 149 12.40 6.17 8.37
C LEU A 149 13.42 6.97 7.54
N GLY A 150 13.12 8.23 7.25
CA GLY A 150 13.86 9.05 6.28
C GLY A 150 13.48 8.78 4.82
N GLY A 151 13.85 9.69 3.91
CA GLY A 151 13.48 9.61 2.49
C GLY A 151 12.07 10.13 2.20
N ASP A 152 11.32 9.41 1.36
CA ASP A 152 9.94 9.70 0.92
C ASP A 152 8.92 9.19 1.95
N THR A 153 9.02 9.71 3.17
CA THR A 153 8.32 9.22 4.36
C THR A 153 6.81 9.43 4.31
N ASP A 154 6.36 10.52 3.70
CA ASP A 154 4.93 10.82 3.52
C ASP A 154 4.27 9.81 2.58
N THR A 155 4.90 9.50 1.44
CA THR A 155 4.37 8.52 0.49
C THR A 155 4.37 7.11 1.06
N ILE A 156 5.49 6.67 1.67
CA ILE A 156 5.61 5.36 2.30
C ILE A 156 4.60 5.22 3.45
N GLY A 157 4.52 6.26 4.29
CA GLY A 157 3.56 6.35 5.39
C GLY A 157 2.11 6.27 4.92
N ALA A 158 1.74 7.03 3.88
CA ALA A 158 0.38 7.02 3.34
C ALA A 158 -0.02 5.64 2.80
N MET A 159 0.86 4.94 2.09
CA MET A 159 0.59 3.59 1.59
C MET A 159 0.46 2.58 2.74
N ALA A 160 1.41 2.60 3.68
CA ALA A 160 1.44 1.64 4.80
C ALA A 160 0.26 1.83 5.76
N THR A 161 0.00 3.07 6.17
CA THR A 161 -1.11 3.40 7.09
C THR A 161 -2.48 3.19 6.46
N ALA A 162 -2.62 3.34 5.13
CA ALA A 162 -3.87 2.98 4.45
C ALA A 162 -4.17 1.47 4.57
N ILE A 163 -3.15 0.61 4.50
CA ILE A 163 -3.31 -0.84 4.69
C ILE A 163 -3.66 -1.13 6.16
N CYS A 164 -2.94 -0.55 7.12
CA CYS A 164 -3.25 -0.69 8.56
C CYS A 164 -4.68 -0.23 8.89
N GLY A 165 -5.09 0.93 8.36
CA GLY A 165 -6.43 1.47 8.55
C GLY A 165 -7.53 0.60 7.92
N ALA A 166 -7.26 -0.03 6.78
CA ALA A 166 -8.18 -0.99 6.17
C ALA A 166 -8.34 -2.28 7.01
N LEU A 167 -7.26 -2.72 7.68
CA LEU A 167 -7.28 -3.91 8.55
C LEU A 167 -8.04 -3.67 9.87
N HIS A 168 -7.86 -2.49 10.48
CA HIS A 168 -8.33 -2.24 11.85
C HIS A 168 -9.49 -1.24 11.95
N GLY A 169 -9.80 -0.56 10.85
CA GLY A 169 -10.84 0.46 10.80
C GLY A 169 -10.47 1.77 11.50
N VAL A 170 -11.37 2.75 11.39
CA VAL A 170 -11.15 4.12 11.91
C VAL A 170 -10.98 4.17 13.43
N GLY A 171 -11.58 3.23 14.17
CA GLY A 171 -11.50 3.19 15.64
C GLY A 171 -10.12 2.86 16.19
N ALA A 172 -9.22 2.33 15.36
CA ALA A 172 -7.83 2.04 15.75
C ALA A 172 -6.90 3.26 15.61
N ILE A 173 -7.34 4.33 14.95
CA ILE A 173 -6.55 5.55 14.79
C ILE A 173 -6.66 6.39 16.08
N ASP A 174 -5.53 6.90 16.56
CA ASP A 174 -5.48 7.79 17.71
C ASP A 174 -6.46 8.97 17.51
N PRO A 175 -7.43 9.18 18.41
CA PRO A 175 -8.42 10.23 18.27
C PRO A 175 -7.82 11.64 18.18
N ALA A 176 -6.70 11.90 18.86
CA ALA A 176 -6.02 13.20 18.81
C ALA A 176 -5.38 13.44 17.44
N LEU A 177 -4.70 12.44 16.89
CA LEU A 177 -4.13 12.51 15.53
C LEU A 177 -5.24 12.69 14.48
N LYS A 178 -6.34 11.94 14.61
CA LYS A 178 -7.49 12.08 13.72
C LYS A 178 -8.09 13.49 13.81
N GLN A 179 -8.27 14.02 15.03
CA GLN A 179 -8.82 15.36 15.23
C GLN A 179 -7.92 16.45 14.62
N GLU A 180 -6.60 16.30 14.73
CA GLU A 180 -5.64 17.20 14.07
C GLU A 180 -5.79 17.16 12.54
N LEU A 181 -5.88 15.96 11.96
CA LEU A 181 -6.11 15.80 10.52
C LEU A 181 -7.44 16.45 10.08
N ASP A 182 -8.52 16.25 10.82
CA ASP A 182 -9.82 16.85 10.53
C ASP A 182 -9.73 18.39 10.58
N ALA A 183 -9.06 18.95 11.59
CA ALA A 183 -8.91 20.40 11.79
C ALA A 183 -8.06 21.06 10.71
N VAL A 184 -6.96 20.43 10.30
CA VAL A 184 -6.02 20.97 9.30
C VAL A 184 -6.56 20.84 7.88
N ASN A 185 -7.12 19.67 7.53
CA ASN A 185 -7.57 19.43 6.16
C ASN A 185 -8.92 20.10 5.85
N GLN A 186 -9.78 20.30 6.86
CA GLN A 186 -11.14 20.81 6.69
C GLN A 186 -11.95 19.96 5.69
N LEU A 187 -11.70 18.64 5.68
CA LEU A 187 -12.35 17.66 4.82
C LEU A 187 -13.22 16.70 5.63
N ASP A 188 -14.36 16.32 5.06
CA ASP A 188 -15.19 15.24 5.60
C ASP A 188 -14.74 13.90 5.01
N PHE A 189 -13.75 13.27 5.64
CA PHE A 189 -13.27 11.94 5.24
C PHE A 189 -14.37 10.87 5.30
N THR A 190 -15.33 11.01 6.23
CA THR A 190 -16.46 10.07 6.37
C THR A 190 -17.33 10.10 5.12
N ARG A 191 -17.64 11.28 4.57
CA ARG A 191 -18.37 11.40 3.31
C ARG A 191 -17.69 10.65 2.15
N TYR A 192 -16.38 10.77 2.01
CA TYR A 192 -15.64 10.07 0.95
C TYR A 192 -15.62 8.56 1.19
N ALA A 193 -15.33 8.12 2.42
CA ALA A 193 -15.32 6.71 2.78
C ALA A 193 -16.68 6.04 2.53
N SER A 194 -17.78 6.66 2.96
CA SER A 194 -19.14 6.16 2.69
C SER A 194 -19.49 6.12 1.20
N GLY A 195 -19.00 7.09 0.41
CA GLY A 195 -19.16 7.09 -1.04
C GLY A 195 -18.45 5.91 -1.70
N LEU A 196 -17.20 5.64 -1.31
CA LEU A 196 -16.42 4.52 -1.82
C LEU A 196 -17.05 3.17 -1.45
N MET A 197 -17.52 3.01 -0.21
CA MET A 197 -18.20 1.79 0.22
C MET A 197 -19.48 1.51 -0.58
N ARG A 198 -20.30 2.54 -0.83
CA ARG A 198 -21.49 2.39 -1.67
C ARG A 198 -21.16 1.96 -3.10
N LEU A 199 -20.09 2.50 -3.68
CA LEU A 199 -19.62 2.12 -5.01
C LEU A 199 -19.07 0.68 -5.02
N ARG A 200 -18.42 0.27 -3.94
CA ARG A 200 -17.96 -1.12 -3.75
C ARG A 200 -19.14 -2.09 -3.72
N GLU A 201 -20.17 -1.83 -2.92
CA GLU A 201 -21.39 -2.65 -2.83
C GLU A 201 -22.06 -2.84 -4.20
N GLN A 202 -22.09 -1.78 -5.02
CA GLN A 202 -22.59 -1.85 -6.40
C GLN A 202 -21.73 -2.76 -7.28
N ARG A 203 -20.40 -2.70 -7.15
CA ARG A 203 -19.48 -3.58 -7.89
C ARG A 203 -19.56 -5.03 -7.44
N GLU A 204 -19.85 -5.30 -6.17
CA GLU A 204 -19.98 -6.66 -5.63
C GLU A 204 -21.27 -7.36 -6.04
N ALA A 205 -22.30 -6.58 -6.41
CA ALA A 205 -23.59 -7.06 -6.89
C ALA A 205 -23.62 -7.38 -8.40
N LEU A 206 -22.55 -7.04 -9.14
CA LEU A 206 -22.33 -7.39 -10.55
C LEU A 206 -21.66 -8.77 -10.67
#